data_AF-A0A483KZM0-F1
#
_entry.id   AF-A0A483KZM0-F1
#
_cell.length_a   1.000
_cell.length_b   1.000
_cell.length_c   1.000
_cell.angle_alpha   90.00
_cell.angle_beta   90.00
_cell.angle_gamma   90.00
#
_symmetry.space_group_name_H-M   'P 1'
#
loop_
_entity.id
_entity.type
_entity.pdbx_description
1 polymer ?
#
loop_
_entity_poly.entity_id
_entity_poly.type
_entity_poly.pdbx_seq_one_letter_code
_entity_poly.pdbx_strand_id
1 'polypeptide(L)'
;MNTLKKTALLSLLALYIPVSQAAATEYSLDPQHTSVVIAWNHFGFSNPTAYISDVSGKLSFDKDNPEQSSVHVTLPVKTIDTHVKALTDEFLGKEYFDVNTYPEATFQSTRVESKGGNKYDVEGNLTIKGITKPVVLHATLNKQDMHPMVKKQAIGFDATGVIKRSDFKLDKYVPAVSDNVTITLSTEAYAK
;
A
#
# COMPACT_ATOMS: atom_id res chain seq x y z
N MET A 1 0.63 80.63 20.18
CA MET A 1 0.52 79.23 20.66
C MET A 1 -0.37 78.46 19.69
N ASN A 2 0.19 77.55 18.89
CA ASN A 2 -0.56 76.47 18.24
C ASN A 2 0.44 75.41 17.78
N THR A 3 0.52 74.32 18.53
CA THR A 3 1.38 73.16 18.28
C THR A 3 0.63 72.17 17.39
N LEU A 4 1.08 71.99 16.14
CA LEU A 4 0.61 70.93 15.25
C LEU A 4 1.12 69.57 15.76
N LYS A 5 0.18 68.70 16.18
CA LYS A 5 0.46 67.28 16.44
C LYS A 5 0.51 66.53 15.11
N LYS A 6 1.69 66.03 14.72
CA LYS A 6 1.87 65.09 13.62
C LYS A 6 1.60 63.67 14.14
N THR A 7 0.44 63.11 13.83
CA THR A 7 0.17 61.68 14.00
C THR A 7 0.79 60.91 12.83
N ALA A 8 1.82 60.12 13.12
CA ALA A 8 2.40 59.17 12.16
C ALA A 8 1.54 57.89 12.14
N LEU A 9 0.98 57.56 10.98
CA LEU A 9 0.29 56.30 10.73
C LEU A 9 1.35 55.25 10.39
N LEU A 10 1.58 54.26 11.26
CA LEU A 10 2.38 53.07 10.92
C LEU A 10 1.49 52.09 10.15
N SER A 11 1.74 51.97 8.85
CA SER A 11 1.16 50.92 8.01
C SER A 11 1.89 49.60 8.27
N LEU A 12 1.26 48.65 8.97
CA LEU A 12 1.75 47.27 9.01
C LEU A 12 1.52 46.62 7.63
N LEU A 13 2.58 46.45 6.84
CA LEU A 13 2.57 45.51 5.71
C LEU A 13 2.68 44.08 6.29
N ALA A 14 1.60 43.32 6.25
CA ALA A 14 1.64 41.89 6.48
C ALA A 14 2.31 41.21 5.26
N LEU A 15 3.55 40.75 5.44
CA LEU A 15 4.24 39.89 4.47
C LEU A 15 3.50 38.54 4.41
N TYR A 16 2.75 38.31 3.33
CA TYR A 16 2.26 36.98 2.98
C TYR A 16 3.47 36.14 2.54
N ILE A 17 3.94 35.26 3.42
CA ILE A 17 4.90 34.21 3.04
C ILE A 17 4.06 33.04 2.52
N PRO A 18 4.09 32.74 1.21
CA PRO A 18 3.47 31.51 0.74
C PRO A 18 4.22 30.35 1.38
N VAL A 19 3.51 29.55 2.19
CA VAL A 19 4.01 28.25 2.63
C VAL A 19 4.12 27.40 1.37
N SER A 20 5.35 27.20 0.90
CA SER A 20 5.62 26.27 -0.19
C SER A 20 5.37 24.86 0.34
N GLN A 21 4.19 24.33 0.06
CA GLN A 21 3.88 22.93 0.35
C GLN A 21 4.75 22.08 -0.58
N ALA A 22 5.66 21.27 -0.03
CA ALA A 22 6.45 20.36 -0.82
C ALA A 22 5.50 19.39 -1.55
N ALA A 23 5.67 19.24 -2.86
CA ALA A 23 4.86 18.31 -3.63
C ALA A 23 5.14 16.87 -3.18
N ALA A 24 4.12 16.01 -3.21
CA ALA A 24 4.28 14.58 -2.99
C ALA A 24 5.38 14.03 -3.90
N THR A 25 6.27 13.20 -3.33
CA THR A 25 7.33 12.56 -4.11
C THR A 25 6.76 11.31 -4.76
N GLU A 26 6.99 11.18 -6.06
CA GLU A 26 6.56 10.04 -6.86
C GLU A 26 7.62 8.94 -6.86
N TYR A 27 7.21 7.75 -6.46
CA TYR A 27 8.03 6.54 -6.43
C TYR A 27 7.44 5.45 -7.33
N SER A 28 8.31 4.59 -7.84
CA SER A 28 7.95 3.32 -8.46
C SER A 28 8.42 2.19 -7.54
N LEU A 29 7.54 1.25 -7.22
CA LEU A 29 7.90 0.06 -6.45
C LEU A 29 8.95 -0.74 -7.23
N ASP A 30 9.95 -1.24 -6.51
CA ASP A 30 10.96 -2.15 -7.05
C ASP A 30 10.48 -3.59 -6.90
N PRO A 31 10.17 -4.30 -8.01
CA PRO A 31 9.72 -5.69 -7.94
C PRO A 31 10.76 -6.64 -7.31
N GLN A 32 12.05 -6.29 -7.33
CA GLN A 32 13.11 -7.13 -6.75
C GLN A 32 13.21 -7.00 -5.23
N HIS A 33 12.66 -5.93 -4.67
CA HIS A 33 12.63 -5.65 -3.22
C HIS A 33 11.19 -5.44 -2.73
N THR A 34 10.23 -6.07 -3.41
CA THR A 34 8.83 -6.08 -3.03
C THR A 34 8.34 -7.52 -2.89
N SER A 35 7.72 -7.83 -1.76
CA SER A 35 7.17 -9.15 -1.47
C SER A 35 5.77 -9.02 -0.88
N VAL A 36 4.88 -9.91 -1.29
CA VAL A 36 3.56 -10.10 -0.68
C VAL A 36 3.45 -11.56 -0.28
N VAL A 37 3.20 -11.79 1.00
CA VAL A 37 2.99 -13.11 1.60
C VAL A 37 1.58 -13.18 2.13
N ILE A 38 0.86 -14.23 1.76
CA ILE A 38 -0.44 -14.54 2.33
C ILE A 38 -0.35 -15.77 3.22
N ALA A 39 -1.12 -15.80 4.29
CA ALA A 39 -1.22 -16.92 5.21
C ALA A 39 -2.68 -17.21 5.58
N TRP A 40 -3.02 -18.48 5.73
CA TRP A 40 -4.35 -18.93 6.13
C TRP A 40 -4.24 -20.11 7.09
N ASN A 41 -5.30 -20.39 7.85
CA ASN A 41 -5.35 -21.58 8.72
C ASN A 41 -5.99 -22.75 7.97
N HIS A 42 -5.42 -23.94 8.11
CA HIS A 42 -5.88 -25.16 7.44
C HIS A 42 -6.37 -26.18 8.48
N PHE A 43 -7.69 -26.26 8.66
CA PHE A 43 -8.38 -27.17 9.59
C PHE A 43 -7.96 -27.07 11.06
N GLY A 44 -7.36 -25.96 11.48
CA GLY A 44 -6.81 -25.77 12.83
C GLY A 44 -5.45 -26.41 13.06
N PHE A 45 -4.90 -27.14 12.09
CA PHE A 45 -3.64 -27.90 12.27
C PHE A 45 -2.39 -27.14 11.85
N SER A 46 -2.49 -26.25 10.86
CA SER A 46 -1.34 -25.53 10.32
C SER A 46 -1.72 -24.16 9.76
N ASN A 47 -0.70 -23.34 9.50
CA ASN A 47 -0.85 -22.04 8.85
C ASN A 47 0.04 -21.96 7.60
N PRO A 48 -0.38 -22.55 6.46
CA PRO A 48 0.41 -22.47 5.24
C PRO A 48 0.52 -21.04 4.72
N THR A 49 1.52 -20.82 3.86
CA THR A 49 1.76 -19.52 3.21
C THR A 49 1.81 -19.66 1.70
N ALA A 50 1.59 -18.54 1.01
CA ALA A 50 1.91 -18.39 -0.40
C ALA A 50 2.54 -17.01 -0.64
N TYR A 51 3.38 -16.93 -1.67
CA TYR A 51 4.11 -15.74 -2.06
C TYR A 51 3.63 -15.27 -3.42
N ILE A 52 3.55 -13.96 -3.62
CA ILE A 52 3.30 -13.37 -4.94
C ILE A 52 4.51 -12.49 -5.27
N SER A 53 5.20 -12.81 -6.36
CA SER A 53 6.36 -12.06 -6.85
C SER A 53 5.98 -11.11 -7.99
N ASP A 54 6.95 -10.31 -8.47
CA ASP A 54 6.79 -9.36 -9.57
C ASP A 54 5.70 -8.30 -9.32
N VAL A 55 5.43 -8.03 -8.03
CA VAL A 55 4.51 -6.97 -7.61
C VAL A 55 5.10 -5.63 -8.03
N SER A 56 4.28 -4.82 -8.68
CA SER A 56 4.67 -3.51 -9.19
C SER A 56 3.65 -2.47 -8.79
N GLY A 57 4.05 -1.19 -8.80
CA GLY A 57 3.15 -0.14 -8.39
C GLY A 57 3.76 1.24 -8.41
N LYS A 58 2.92 2.23 -8.12
CA LYS A 58 3.28 3.63 -7.97
C LYS A 58 2.86 4.09 -6.58
N LEU A 59 3.74 4.83 -5.92
CA LEU A 59 3.50 5.46 -4.63
C LEU A 59 3.73 6.96 -4.78
N SER A 60 2.74 7.77 -4.44
CA SER A 60 2.88 9.20 -4.24
C SER A 60 2.90 9.43 -2.74
N PHE A 61 4.01 9.90 -2.19
CA PHE A 61 4.17 10.09 -0.74
C PHE A 61 4.47 11.55 -0.41
N ASP A 62 3.56 12.17 0.34
CA ASP A 62 3.75 13.48 0.95
C ASP A 62 4.10 13.27 2.43
N LYS A 63 5.36 13.57 2.78
CA LYS A 63 5.86 13.41 4.14
C LYS A 63 5.22 14.40 5.12
N ASP A 64 4.90 15.60 4.63
CA ASP A 64 4.41 16.70 5.44
C ASP A 64 2.87 16.63 5.59
N ASN A 65 2.19 16.03 4.61
CA ASN A 65 0.74 15.78 4.61
C ASN A 65 0.42 14.34 4.15
N PRO A 66 0.68 13.32 4.96
CA PRO A 66 0.51 11.92 4.57
C PRO A 66 -0.88 11.56 4.03
N GLU A 67 -1.92 12.28 4.44
CA GLU A 67 -3.31 12.11 3.97
C GLU A 67 -3.48 12.44 2.48
N GLN A 68 -2.54 13.17 1.87
CA GLN A 68 -2.49 13.43 0.42
C GLN A 68 -1.72 12.36 -0.36
N SER A 69 -1.15 11.37 0.34
CA SER A 69 -0.44 10.25 -0.29
C SER A 69 -1.39 9.27 -0.95
N SER A 70 -0.89 8.54 -1.94
CA SER A 70 -1.66 7.49 -2.62
C SER A 70 -0.76 6.37 -3.10
N VAL A 71 -1.32 5.16 -3.23
CA VAL A 71 -0.62 4.00 -3.75
C VAL A 71 -1.53 3.20 -4.68
N HIS A 72 -0.95 2.73 -5.79
CA HIS A 72 -1.57 1.82 -6.74
C HIS A 72 -0.64 0.63 -6.99
N VAL A 73 -1.13 -0.59 -6.80
CA VAL A 73 -0.33 -1.81 -6.89
C VAL A 73 -1.03 -2.82 -7.80
N THR A 74 -0.22 -3.50 -8.62
CA THR A 74 -0.61 -4.66 -9.43
C THR A 74 0.14 -5.89 -8.93
N LEU A 75 -0.61 -6.95 -8.68
CA LEU A 75 -0.13 -8.25 -8.24
C LEU A 75 -0.37 -9.26 -9.36
N PRO A 76 0.68 -9.75 -10.05
CA PRO A 76 0.52 -10.79 -11.07
C PRO A 76 0.12 -12.11 -10.40
N VAL A 77 -1.13 -12.55 -10.56
CA VAL A 77 -1.63 -13.76 -9.89
C VAL A 77 -0.86 -15.01 -10.33
N LYS A 78 -0.38 -15.02 -11.58
CA LYS A 78 0.41 -16.13 -12.14
C LYS A 78 1.70 -16.46 -11.38
N THR A 79 2.20 -15.53 -10.57
CA THR A 79 3.44 -15.72 -9.79
C THR A 79 3.17 -16.25 -8.38
N ILE A 80 1.90 -16.54 -8.05
CA ILE A 80 1.57 -17.13 -6.76
C ILE A 80 2.28 -18.47 -6.58
N ASP A 81 2.96 -18.64 -5.46
CA ASP A 81 3.65 -19.88 -5.12
C ASP A 81 3.43 -20.28 -3.67
N THR A 82 2.82 -21.45 -3.48
CA THR A 82 2.59 -22.09 -2.19
C THR A 82 3.76 -22.98 -1.75
N HIS A 83 4.79 -23.11 -2.59
CA HIS A 83 5.87 -24.11 -2.51
C HIS A 83 5.37 -25.57 -2.58
N VAL A 84 4.09 -25.78 -2.88
CA VAL A 84 3.47 -27.09 -3.10
C VAL A 84 2.84 -27.08 -4.48
N LYS A 85 3.50 -27.69 -5.46
CA LYS A 85 3.10 -27.60 -6.88
C LYS A 85 1.61 -27.87 -7.12
N ALA A 86 1.06 -28.93 -6.52
CA ALA A 86 -0.35 -29.28 -6.69
C ALA A 86 -1.31 -28.18 -6.19
N LEU A 87 -0.98 -27.52 -5.07
CA LEU A 87 -1.79 -26.44 -4.52
C LEU A 87 -1.61 -25.15 -5.33
N THR A 88 -0.39 -24.85 -5.77
CA THR A 88 -0.13 -23.73 -6.70
C THR A 88 -0.93 -23.90 -7.99
N ASP A 89 -0.91 -25.09 -8.60
CA ASP A 89 -1.69 -25.40 -9.80
C ASP A 89 -3.21 -25.26 -9.53
N GLU A 90 -3.70 -25.66 -8.35
CA GLU A 90 -5.11 -25.47 -7.95
C GLU A 90 -5.48 -23.98 -7.82
N PHE A 91 -4.64 -23.16 -7.20
CA PHE A 91 -4.85 -21.72 -7.05
C PHE A 91 -4.95 -21.01 -8.40
N LEU A 92 -4.13 -21.38 -9.37
CA LEU A 92 -4.16 -20.80 -10.72
C LEU A 92 -5.43 -21.19 -11.51
N GLY A 93 -6.08 -22.29 -11.13
CA GLY A 93 -7.26 -22.82 -11.79
C GLY A 93 -8.54 -21.98 -11.64
N LYS A 94 -9.55 -22.32 -12.45
CA LYS A 94 -10.84 -21.61 -12.57
C LYS A 94 -11.62 -21.48 -11.26
N GLU A 95 -11.53 -22.53 -10.43
CA GLU A 95 -12.22 -22.59 -9.14
C GLU A 95 -11.66 -21.61 -8.12
N TYR A 96 -10.40 -21.18 -8.28
CA TYR A 96 -9.75 -20.17 -7.44
C TYR A 96 -9.59 -18.87 -8.23
N PHE A 97 -8.35 -18.49 -8.57
CA PHE A 97 -8.09 -17.17 -9.13
C PHE A 97 -8.44 -17.06 -10.62
N ASP A 98 -8.60 -18.18 -11.32
CA ASP A 98 -8.86 -18.23 -12.76
C ASP A 98 -7.89 -17.33 -13.54
N VAL A 99 -6.58 -17.61 -13.39
CA VAL A 99 -5.50 -16.71 -13.84
C VAL A 99 -5.55 -16.39 -15.34
N ASN A 100 -6.10 -17.30 -16.15
CA ASN A 100 -6.23 -17.08 -17.59
C ASN A 100 -7.26 -16.01 -17.94
N THR A 101 -8.28 -15.83 -17.10
CA THR A 101 -9.31 -14.78 -17.25
C THR A 101 -8.94 -13.53 -16.46
N TYR A 102 -8.35 -13.70 -15.27
CA TYR A 102 -7.97 -12.64 -14.34
C TYR A 102 -6.48 -12.77 -13.98
N PRO A 103 -5.57 -12.31 -14.86
CA PRO A 103 -4.13 -12.49 -14.66
C PRO A 103 -3.54 -11.67 -13.51
N GLU A 104 -4.26 -10.66 -13.04
CA GLU A 104 -3.80 -9.67 -12.08
C GLU A 104 -4.86 -9.39 -11.00
N ALA A 105 -4.39 -9.18 -9.78
CA ALA A 105 -5.13 -8.49 -8.74
C ALA A 105 -4.59 -7.07 -8.61
N THR A 106 -5.43 -6.13 -8.17
CA THR A 106 -5.03 -4.72 -8.02
C THR A 106 -5.45 -4.16 -6.68
N PHE A 107 -4.66 -3.24 -6.13
CA PHE A 107 -5.00 -2.44 -4.97
C PHE A 107 -4.85 -0.95 -5.30
N GLN A 108 -5.89 -0.17 -5.04
CA GLN A 108 -5.87 1.28 -5.19
C GLN A 108 -6.28 1.92 -3.85
N SER A 109 -5.38 2.68 -3.24
CA SER A 109 -5.73 3.43 -2.03
C SER A 109 -6.82 4.45 -2.31
N THR A 110 -7.74 4.58 -1.36
CA THR A 110 -8.79 5.61 -1.34
C THR A 110 -8.55 6.63 -0.23
N ARG A 111 -7.83 6.25 0.83
CA ARG A 111 -7.50 7.13 1.94
C ARG A 111 -6.23 6.64 2.65
N VAL A 112 -5.41 7.60 3.07
CA VAL A 112 -4.28 7.37 3.97
C VAL A 112 -4.54 8.15 5.25
N GLU A 113 -4.36 7.51 6.40
CA GLU A 113 -4.48 8.15 7.71
C GLU A 113 -3.18 7.95 8.50
N SER A 114 -2.53 9.05 8.90
CA SER A 114 -1.38 8.99 9.80
C SER A 114 -1.80 8.55 11.19
N LYS A 115 -1.14 7.53 11.73
CA LYS A 115 -1.32 7.06 13.12
C LYS A 115 -0.20 7.56 14.05
N GLY A 116 0.68 8.42 13.52
CA GLY A 116 1.89 8.86 14.21
C GLY A 116 2.98 7.77 14.25
N GLY A 117 4.20 8.16 14.60
CA GLY A 117 5.31 7.22 14.74
C GLY A 117 5.60 6.38 13.50
N ASN A 118 5.53 7.02 12.31
CA ASN A 118 5.72 6.38 11.00
C ASN A 118 4.70 5.30 10.65
N LYS A 119 3.54 5.26 11.30
CA LYS A 119 2.47 4.29 11.03
C LYS A 119 1.32 4.92 10.28
N TYR A 120 0.71 4.16 9.40
CA TYR A 120 -0.39 4.60 8.55
C TYR A 120 -1.46 3.52 8.43
N ASP A 121 -2.72 3.91 8.49
CA ASP A 121 -3.82 3.09 7.98
C ASP A 121 -4.05 3.49 6.52
N VAL A 122 -3.92 2.54 5.60
CA VAL A 122 -4.13 2.73 4.16
C VAL A 122 -5.40 1.99 3.77
N GLU A 123 -6.49 2.72 3.64
CA GLU A 123 -7.75 2.20 3.11
C GLU A 123 -7.65 2.15 1.58
N GLY A 124 -8.16 1.09 0.97
CA GLY A 124 -8.21 1.01 -0.48
C GLY A 124 -9.09 -0.11 -1.00
N ASN A 125 -9.28 -0.07 -2.31
CA ASN A 125 -10.06 -1.04 -3.06
C ASN A 125 -9.12 -2.15 -3.56
N LEU A 126 -9.31 -3.36 -3.03
CA LEU A 126 -8.68 -4.58 -3.51
C LEU A 126 -9.59 -5.23 -4.54
N THR A 127 -9.07 -5.51 -5.73
CA THR A 127 -9.77 -6.24 -6.79
C THR A 127 -9.10 -7.57 -7.02
N ILE A 128 -9.84 -8.67 -6.82
CA ILE A 128 -9.40 -10.04 -7.09
C ILE A 128 -10.51 -10.70 -7.91
N LYS A 129 -10.15 -11.37 -9.01
CA LYS A 129 -11.10 -12.08 -9.88
C LYS A 129 -12.26 -11.19 -10.36
N GLY A 130 -11.96 -9.93 -10.67
CA GLY A 130 -12.95 -8.92 -11.08
C GLY A 130 -13.91 -8.44 -9.99
N ILE A 131 -13.73 -8.87 -8.74
CA ILE A 131 -14.55 -8.45 -7.59
C ILE A 131 -13.74 -7.45 -6.77
N THR A 132 -14.32 -6.26 -6.55
CA THR A 132 -13.69 -5.18 -5.78
C THR A 132 -14.28 -5.07 -4.38
N LYS A 133 -13.42 -4.99 -3.35
CA LYS A 133 -13.81 -4.83 -1.95
C LYS A 133 -12.89 -3.83 -1.23
N PRO A 134 -13.43 -3.02 -0.29
CA PRO A 134 -12.61 -2.17 0.55
C PRO A 134 -11.83 -3.03 1.55
N VAL A 135 -10.55 -2.72 1.71
CA VAL A 135 -9.65 -3.33 2.70
C VAL A 135 -8.79 -2.24 3.34
N VAL A 136 -8.23 -2.55 4.51
CA VAL A 136 -7.29 -1.66 5.20
C VAL A 136 -5.96 -2.38 5.36
N LEU A 137 -4.88 -1.69 5.01
CA LEU A 137 -3.50 -2.12 5.26
C LEU A 137 -2.88 -1.23 6.33
N HIS A 138 -2.31 -1.84 7.35
CA HIS A 138 -1.57 -1.15 8.42
C HIS A 138 -0.10 -1.10 8.03
N ALA A 139 0.35 0.05 7.54
CA ALA A 139 1.69 0.27 7.03
C ALA A 139 2.60 0.94 8.07
N THR A 140 3.89 0.61 8.03
CA THR A 140 4.95 1.27 8.79
C THR A 140 6.04 1.72 7.82
N LEU A 141 6.35 3.02 7.82
CA LEU A 141 7.49 3.58 7.10
C LEU A 141 8.78 3.18 7.81
N ASN A 142 9.59 2.37 7.13
CA ASN A 142 10.88 1.91 7.63
C ASN A 142 11.96 2.98 7.45
N LYS A 143 12.08 3.51 6.22
CA LYS A 143 13.08 4.52 5.88
C LYS A 143 12.68 5.29 4.62
N GLN A 144 13.09 6.56 4.54
CA GLN A 144 13.02 7.40 3.34
C GLN A 144 14.32 8.20 3.26
N ASP A 145 15.19 7.90 2.29
CA ASP A 145 16.53 8.51 2.19
C ASP A 145 17.19 8.23 0.83
N MET A 146 18.35 8.82 0.56
CA MET A 146 19.19 8.46 -0.57
C MET A 146 19.68 7.01 -0.42
N HIS A 147 19.32 6.15 -1.37
CA HIS A 147 19.70 4.74 -1.36
C HIS A 147 21.20 4.57 -1.62
N PRO A 148 21.93 3.79 -0.79
CA PRO A 148 23.38 3.71 -0.85
C PRO A 148 23.91 3.07 -2.14
N MET A 149 23.19 2.11 -2.74
CA MET A 149 23.60 1.43 -3.98
C MET A 149 23.05 2.12 -5.25
N VAL A 150 21.73 2.27 -5.38
CA VAL A 150 21.11 2.85 -6.59
C VAL A 150 21.26 4.38 -6.72
N LYS A 151 21.74 5.08 -5.67
CA LYS A 151 21.97 6.54 -5.68
C LYS A 151 20.75 7.37 -6.09
N LYS A 152 19.56 6.92 -5.68
CA LYS A 152 18.28 7.61 -5.84
C LYS A 152 17.59 7.74 -4.49
N GLN A 153 16.70 8.73 -4.37
CA GLN A 153 15.80 8.79 -3.22
C GLN A 153 14.95 7.51 -3.21
N ALA A 154 14.97 6.79 -2.10
CA ALA A 154 14.21 5.58 -1.88
C ALA A 154 13.29 5.74 -0.67
N ILE A 155 12.27 4.90 -0.63
CA ILE A 155 11.34 4.78 0.48
C ILE A 155 10.96 3.31 0.66
N GLY A 156 10.83 2.86 1.90
CA GLY A 156 10.52 1.47 2.22
C GLY A 156 9.46 1.33 3.29
N PHE A 157 8.54 0.38 3.11
CA PHE A 157 7.44 0.11 4.03
C PHE A 157 7.30 -1.39 4.29
N ASP A 158 6.86 -1.72 5.50
CA ASP A 158 6.16 -2.97 5.77
C ASP A 158 4.67 -2.68 5.95
N ALA A 159 3.81 -3.61 5.56
CA ALA A 159 2.39 -3.51 5.90
C ALA A 159 1.74 -4.87 6.17
N THR A 160 0.65 -4.84 6.91
CA THR A 160 -0.18 -6.02 7.19
C THR A 160 -1.65 -5.74 6.95
N GLY A 161 -2.42 -6.77 6.65
CA GLY A 161 -3.87 -6.66 6.51
C GLY A 161 -4.53 -8.02 6.67
N VAL A 162 -5.85 -8.03 6.85
CA VAL A 162 -6.65 -9.26 6.85
C VAL A 162 -7.82 -9.06 5.91
N ILE A 163 -8.03 -10.02 5.03
CA ILE A 163 -9.18 -10.06 4.12
C ILE A 163 -9.98 -11.34 4.38
N LYS A 164 -11.25 -11.34 3.96
CA LYS A 164 -12.05 -12.56 3.85
C LYS A 164 -12.00 -13.04 2.41
N ARG A 165 -11.52 -14.26 2.18
CA ARG A 165 -11.44 -14.82 0.83
C ARG A 165 -12.82 -15.10 0.24
N SER A 166 -13.85 -15.32 1.07
CA SER A 166 -15.23 -15.45 0.60
C SER A 166 -15.78 -14.19 -0.06
N ASP A 167 -15.29 -12.99 0.32
CA ASP A 167 -15.73 -11.73 -0.30
C ASP A 167 -15.38 -11.67 -1.80
N PHE A 168 -14.41 -12.47 -2.22
CA PHE A 168 -13.94 -12.60 -3.61
C PHE A 168 -14.35 -13.93 -4.25
N LYS A 169 -15.32 -14.65 -3.67
CA LYS A 169 -15.76 -15.99 -4.11
C LYS A 169 -14.65 -17.04 -4.14
N LEU A 170 -13.69 -16.94 -3.21
CA LEU A 170 -12.65 -17.93 -2.96
C LEU A 170 -12.96 -18.73 -1.69
N ASP A 171 -14.22 -19.16 -1.52
CA ASP A 171 -14.83 -19.67 -0.29
C ASP A 171 -14.78 -21.20 -0.14
N LYS A 172 -14.14 -21.91 -1.08
CA LYS A 172 -14.01 -23.38 -1.03
C LYS A 172 -13.43 -23.82 0.33
N TYR A 173 -14.16 -24.72 1.00
CA TYR A 173 -13.87 -25.26 2.33
C TYR A 173 -13.98 -24.29 3.52
N VAL A 174 -14.48 -23.07 3.35
CA VAL A 174 -14.81 -22.20 4.50
C VAL A 174 -15.90 -22.87 5.36
N PRO A 175 -15.79 -22.90 6.71
CA PRO A 175 -14.72 -22.32 7.53
C PRO A 175 -13.60 -23.29 7.89
N ALA A 176 -13.65 -24.54 7.44
CA ALA A 176 -12.65 -25.57 7.78
C ALA A 176 -11.24 -25.19 7.29
N VAL A 177 -11.13 -24.58 6.12
CA VAL A 177 -9.99 -23.74 5.76
C VAL A 177 -10.41 -22.29 5.96
N SER A 178 -9.66 -21.53 6.76
CA SER A 178 -10.14 -20.23 7.27
C SER A 178 -10.60 -19.28 6.17
N ASP A 179 -11.64 -18.51 6.48
CA ASP A 179 -12.07 -17.42 5.61
C ASP A 179 -11.11 -16.22 5.67
N ASN A 180 -10.59 -15.94 6.88
CA ASN A 180 -9.55 -14.93 7.05
C ASN A 180 -8.25 -15.37 6.37
N VAL A 181 -7.70 -14.47 5.56
CA VAL A 181 -6.36 -14.56 4.98
C VAL A 181 -5.57 -13.35 5.48
N THR A 182 -4.45 -13.61 6.13
CA THR A 182 -3.52 -12.55 6.55
C THR A 182 -2.61 -12.21 5.39
N ILE A 183 -2.42 -10.93 5.13
CA ILE A 183 -1.49 -10.36 4.15
C ILE A 183 -0.36 -9.72 4.94
N THR A 184 0.88 -10.04 4.58
CA THR A 184 2.09 -9.35 5.03
C THR A 184 2.87 -8.93 3.80
N LEU A 185 3.27 -7.67 3.72
CA LEU A 185 4.07 -7.15 2.62
C LEU A 185 5.26 -6.35 3.12
N SER A 186 6.32 -6.36 2.32
CA SER A 186 7.50 -5.51 2.48
C SER A 186 7.88 -4.97 1.11
N THR A 187 8.19 -3.69 1.00
CA THR A 187 8.49 -3.04 -0.28
C THR A 187 9.53 -1.95 -0.15
N GLU A 188 10.39 -1.84 -1.16
CA GLU A 188 11.13 -0.64 -1.48
C GLU A 188 10.61 -0.01 -2.78
N ALA A 189 10.66 1.32 -2.84
CA ALA A 189 10.31 2.08 -4.02
C ALA A 189 11.33 3.21 -4.24
N TYR A 190 11.62 3.51 -5.50
CA TYR A 190 12.60 4.53 -5.89
C TYR A 190 11.91 5.71 -6.56
N ALA A 191 12.39 6.91 -6.26
CA ALA A 191 11.88 8.14 -6.86
C ALA A 191 12.03 8.08 -8.40
N LYS A 192 11.00 8.57 -9.09
CA LYS A 192 10.97 8.66 -10.56
C LYS A 192 11.91 9.73 -11.10
#